data_AF-A0A960LSN9-F1
#
_entry.id   AF-A0A960LSN9-F1
#
_cell.length_a   1.000
_cell.length_b   1.000
_cell.length_c   1.000
_cell.angle_alpha   90.00
_cell.angle_beta   90.00
_cell.angle_gamma   90.00
#
_symmetry.space_group_name_H-M   'P 1'
#
loop_
_entity.id
_entity.type
_entity.pdbx_description
1 polymer ?
#
loop_
_entity_poly.entity_id
_entity_poly.type
_entity_poly.pdbx_seq_one_letter_code
_entity_poly.pdbx_strand_id
1 'polypeptide(L)'
;MKSFDELPDGEEFERLWKQRRISKPKPNLELTPDSWVERGAEVVGWWLARLEHWLSESGWLRAWLRLCLWLSIVLTAAAILLLPAVTKVLTEIATSSQLVTTIIGHVMTTITALPPVLISLGVVYLGWVIAKRLWTRRRSPSYRHEDQWQ
;
A
#
# COMPACT_ATOMS: atom_id res chain seq x y z
N MET A 1 3.19 38.77 37.28
CA MET A 1 2.44 37.96 36.29
C MET A 1 1.77 38.90 35.29
N LYS A 2 2.00 38.72 33.98
CA LYS A 2 1.28 39.47 32.94
C LYS A 2 -0.12 38.91 32.77
N SER A 3 -1.15 39.76 32.74
CA SER A 3 -2.56 39.38 32.55
C SER A 3 -2.76 38.79 31.15
N PHE A 4 -3.73 37.88 30.98
CA PHE A 4 -4.13 37.34 29.66
C PHE A 4 -4.64 38.43 28.68
N ASP A 5 -4.89 39.65 29.17
CA ASP A 5 -5.20 40.83 28.35
C ASP A 5 -3.96 41.50 27.72
N GLU A 6 -2.75 41.11 28.12
CA GLU A 6 -1.49 41.49 27.45
C GLU A 6 -1.05 40.41 26.46
N LEU A 7 -1.97 39.94 25.61
CA LEU A 7 -1.56 39.13 24.47
C LEU A 7 -0.68 39.98 23.55
N PRO A 8 0.48 39.46 23.10
CA PRO A 8 1.38 40.18 22.21
C PRO A 8 0.59 40.62 20.96
N ASP A 9 0.57 41.94 20.68
CA ASP A 9 -0.08 42.51 19.51
C ASP A 9 0.41 41.81 18.23
N GLY A 10 -0.40 41.82 17.16
CA GLY A 10 -0.03 41.18 15.88
C GLY A 10 1.35 41.58 15.34
N GLU A 11 1.81 42.79 15.66
CA GLU A 11 3.17 43.26 15.34
C GLU A 11 4.29 42.50 16.08
N GLU A 12 4.05 42.05 17.31
CA GLU A 12 5.00 41.25 18.08
C GLU A 12 5.14 39.84 17.50
N PHE A 13 4.04 39.24 17.04
CA PHE A 13 4.10 37.99 16.26
C PHE A 13 4.88 38.16 14.95
N GLU A 14 4.68 39.28 14.26
CA GLU A 14 5.42 39.60 13.04
C GLU A 14 6.92 39.83 13.32
N ARG A 15 7.26 40.40 14.48
CA ARG A 15 8.64 40.51 14.97
C ARG A 15 9.25 39.16 15.32
N LEU A 16 8.50 38.26 15.96
CA LEU A 16 8.94 36.87 16.23
C LEU A 16 9.20 36.10 14.93
N TRP A 17 8.46 36.44 13.86
CA TRP A 17 8.62 35.85 12.53
C TRP A 17 9.81 36.41 11.72
N LYS A 18 10.34 37.58 12.10
CA LYS A 18 11.52 38.21 11.46
C LYS A 18 12.81 37.51 11.93
N GLN A 19 13.68 37.16 10.99
CA GLN A 19 14.97 36.48 11.21
C GLN A 19 16.04 37.40 11.82
N ARG A 20 15.74 38.09 12.92
CA ARG A 20 16.78 38.83 13.66
C ARG A 20 17.55 37.85 14.53
N ARG A 21 18.89 37.99 14.58
CA ARG A 21 19.72 37.25 15.53
C ARG A 21 19.18 37.47 16.94
N ILE A 22 18.94 36.37 17.64
CA ILE A 22 18.45 36.41 19.01
C ILE A 22 19.63 36.77 19.91
N SER A 23 19.47 37.82 20.72
CA SER A 23 20.50 38.22 21.69
C SER A 23 20.73 37.10 22.71
N LYS A 24 22.00 36.86 23.06
CA LYS A 24 22.38 35.85 24.05
C LYS A 24 21.56 36.02 25.35
N PRO A 25 20.89 34.97 25.85
CA PRO A 25 20.07 35.07 27.06
C PRO A 25 20.96 35.43 28.24
N LYS A 26 20.63 36.54 28.92
CA LYS A 26 21.25 36.93 30.19
C LYS A 26 20.39 36.37 31.32
N PRO A 27 20.94 35.54 32.23
CA PRO A 27 20.20 35.13 33.41
C PRO A 27 19.89 36.36 34.26
N ASN A 28 18.62 36.61 34.55
CA ASN A 28 18.24 37.57 35.57
C ASN A 28 18.39 36.87 36.92
N LEU A 29 19.37 37.29 37.72
CA LEU A 29 19.73 36.67 39.00
C LEU A 29 18.90 37.22 40.16
N GLU A 30 18.03 38.18 39.91
CA GLU A 30 17.03 38.67 40.85
C GLU A 30 15.84 37.69 40.85
N LEU A 31 16.03 36.53 41.50
CA LEU A 31 14.94 35.57 41.67
C LEU A 31 13.84 36.22 42.51
N THR A 32 12.63 36.27 41.95
CA THR A 32 11.43 36.70 42.68
C THR A 32 11.33 35.89 44.00
N PRO A 33 11.23 36.54 45.17
CA PRO A 33 11.39 35.86 46.46
C PRO A 33 10.24 34.91 46.82
N ASP A 34 9.04 35.08 46.25
CA ASP A 34 7.83 34.62 46.94
C ASP A 34 7.16 33.35 46.39
N SER A 35 7.65 32.76 45.28
CA SER A 35 6.99 31.58 44.68
C SER A 35 7.99 30.58 44.08
N TRP A 36 8.02 29.36 44.63
CA TRP A 36 8.82 28.25 44.09
C TRP A 36 8.39 27.86 42.67
N VAL A 37 7.12 28.08 42.32
CA VAL A 37 6.57 27.82 40.98
C VAL A 37 7.11 28.83 39.99
N GLU A 38 7.13 30.12 40.36
CA GLU A 38 7.65 31.20 39.51
C GLU A 38 9.15 31.01 39.25
N ARG A 39 9.92 30.59 40.26
CA ARG A 39 11.33 30.23 40.08
C ARG A 39 11.53 29.04 39.14
N GLY A 40 10.70 28.01 39.26
CA GLY A 40 10.71 26.87 38.34
C GLY A 40 10.44 27.30 36.90
N ALA A 41 9.45 28.16 36.70
CA ALA A 41 9.10 28.71 35.39
C ALA A 41 10.21 29.59 34.80
N GLU A 42 10.87 30.42 35.61
CA GLU A 42 12.01 31.24 35.19
C GLU A 42 13.21 30.39 34.76
N VAL A 43 13.53 29.34 35.51
CA VAL A 43 14.62 28.40 35.18
C VAL A 43 14.30 27.65 33.88
N VAL A 44 13.08 27.13 33.74
CA VAL A 44 12.62 26.46 32.52
C VAL A 44 12.65 27.42 31.33
N GLY A 45 12.16 28.65 31.50
CA GLY A 45 12.21 29.70 30.48
C GLY A 45 13.64 30.05 30.06
N TRP A 46 14.58 30.13 31.00
CA TRP A 46 15.99 30.33 30.71
C TRP A 46 16.60 29.17 29.92
N TRP A 47 16.28 27.93 30.28
CA TRP A 47 16.72 26.74 29.54
C TRP A 47 16.16 26.72 28.12
N LEU A 48 14.88 27.05 27.93
CA LEU A 48 14.25 27.18 26.61
C LEU A 48 14.90 28.28 25.77
N ALA A 49 15.11 29.47 26.33
CA ALA A 49 15.79 30.57 25.64
C ALA A 49 17.25 30.22 25.30
N ARG A 50 17.92 29.44 26.14
CA ARG A 50 19.29 28.97 25.90
C ARG A 50 19.35 27.88 24.84
N LEU A 51 18.41 26.94 24.84
CA LEU A 51 18.27 25.94 23.78
C LEU A 51 17.94 26.62 22.45
N GLU A 52 17.03 27.60 22.45
CA GLU A 52 16.68 28.40 21.27
C GLU A 52 17.90 29.17 20.73
N HIS A 53 18.69 29.80 21.60
CA HIS A 53 19.92 30.47 21.20
C HIS A 53 20.97 29.48 20.68
N TRP A 54 21.11 28.30 21.29
CA TRP A 54 22.08 27.29 20.87
C TRP A 54 21.71 26.64 19.53
N LEU A 55 20.41 26.38 19.31
CA LEU A 55 19.90 25.83 18.06
C LEU A 55 19.75 26.89 16.95
N SER A 56 19.63 28.17 17.28
CA SER A 56 19.28 29.24 16.34
C SER A 56 20.03 30.56 16.59
N GLU A 57 21.33 30.51 16.89
CA GLU A 57 22.16 31.72 17.04
C GLU A 57 22.14 32.60 15.77
N SER A 58 22.04 31.96 14.60
CA SER A 58 22.03 32.60 13.28
C SER A 58 20.65 32.72 12.63
N GLY A 59 19.57 32.18 13.24
CA GLY A 59 18.25 32.08 12.60
C GLY A 59 18.13 30.94 11.57
N TRP A 60 19.18 30.12 11.40
CA TRP A 60 19.23 29.05 10.39
C TRP A 60 18.17 27.97 10.59
N LEU A 61 17.93 27.52 11.83
CA LEU A 61 16.94 26.47 12.10
C LEU A 61 15.53 26.90 11.70
N ARG A 62 15.15 28.16 11.95
CA ARG A 62 13.86 28.71 11.52
C ARG A 62 13.74 28.76 10.00
N ALA A 63 14.83 29.09 9.30
CA ALA A 63 14.89 29.05 7.84
C ALA A 63 14.77 27.61 7.30
N TRP A 64 15.46 26.66 7.94
CA TRP A 64 15.44 25.25 7.58
C TRP A 64 14.06 24.63 7.80
N LEU A 65 13.41 24.89 8.94
CA LEU A 65 12.03 24.47 9.19
C LEU A 65 11.06 25.05 8.17
N ARG A 66 11.22 26.33 7.79
CA ARG A 66 10.40 26.96 6.74
C ARG A 66 10.62 26.30 5.39
N LEU A 67 11.85 25.95 5.05
CA LEU A 67 12.18 25.22 3.82
C LEU A 67 11.55 23.82 3.85
N CYS A 68 11.67 23.08 4.94
CA CYS A 68 11.07 21.76 5.09
C CYS A 68 9.54 21.82 4.98
N LEU A 69 8.90 22.82 5.60
CA LEU A 69 7.45 23.01 5.55
C LEU A 69 6.99 23.43 4.15
N TRP A 70 7.74 24.31 3.48
CA TRP A 70 7.43 24.67 2.10
C TRP A 70 7.61 23.48 1.15
N LEU A 71 8.70 22.73 1.32
CA LEU A 71 8.98 21.51 0.55
C LEU A 71 7.91 20.45 0.77
N SER A 72 7.45 20.24 2.01
CA SER A 72 6.40 19.26 2.29
C SER A 72 5.09 19.65 1.61
N ILE A 73 4.69 20.92 1.66
CA ILE A 73 3.49 21.42 0.95
C ILE A 73 3.61 21.18 -0.56
N VAL A 74 4.75 21.53 -1.16
CA VAL A 74 4.98 21.34 -2.61
C VAL A 74 4.94 19.86 -2.98
N LEU A 75 5.61 19.00 -2.20
CA LEU A 75 5.61 17.55 -2.43
C LEU A 75 4.23 16.96 -2.25
N THR A 76 3.46 17.37 -1.24
CA THR A 76 2.09 16.91 -1.03
C THR A 76 1.19 17.35 -2.18
N ALA A 77 1.31 18.61 -2.66
CA ALA A 77 0.56 19.08 -3.82
C ALA A 77 0.90 18.29 -5.09
N ALA A 78 2.19 18.06 -5.34
CA ALA A 78 2.65 17.24 -6.46
C ALA A 78 2.14 15.79 -6.35
N ALA A 79 2.22 15.20 -5.16
CA ALA A 79 1.73 13.85 -4.91
C ALA A 79 0.22 13.75 -5.17
N ILE A 80 -0.58 14.69 -4.67
CA ILE A 80 -2.03 14.73 -4.91
C ILE A 80 -2.34 14.83 -6.40
N LEU A 81 -1.58 15.65 -7.14
CA LEU A 81 -1.75 15.82 -8.58
C LEU A 81 -1.35 14.57 -9.38
N LEU A 82 -0.28 13.88 -8.96
CA LEU A 82 0.25 12.70 -9.65
C LEU A 82 -0.46 11.40 -9.26
N LEU A 83 -1.04 11.31 -8.07
CA LEU A 83 -1.76 10.14 -7.57
C LEU A 83 -2.81 9.59 -8.56
N PRO A 84 -3.70 10.40 -9.15
CA PRO A 84 -4.70 9.90 -10.10
C PRO A 84 -4.06 9.34 -11.38
N ALA A 85 -2.95 9.91 -11.85
CA ALA A 85 -2.25 9.40 -13.02
C ALA A 85 -1.58 8.05 -12.72
N VAL A 86 -0.86 7.97 -11.60
CA VAL A 86 -0.19 6.74 -11.16
C VAL A 86 -1.21 5.62 -10.91
N THR A 87 -2.32 5.92 -10.23
CA THR A 87 -3.38 4.93 -9.97
C THR A 87 -4.04 4.43 -11.25
N LYS A 88 -4.24 5.29 -12.27
CA LYS A 88 -4.71 4.83 -13.59
C LYS A 88 -3.74 3.84 -14.23
N VAL A 89 -2.45 4.14 -14.24
CA VAL A 89 -1.44 3.23 -14.80
C VAL A 89 -1.40 1.90 -14.03
N LEU A 90 -1.45 1.95 -12.69
CA LEU A 90 -1.47 0.73 -11.87
C LEU A 90 -2.73 -0.11 -12.10
N THR A 91 -3.89 0.52 -12.27
CA THR A 91 -5.15 -0.19 -12.53
C THR A 91 -5.16 -0.82 -13.92
N GLU A 92 -4.58 -0.17 -14.94
CA GLU A 92 -4.41 -0.77 -16.27
C GLU A 92 -3.47 -1.99 -16.23
N ILE A 93 -2.37 -1.90 -15.49
CA ILE A 93 -1.44 -3.03 -15.28
C ILE A 93 -2.14 -4.18 -14.53
N ALA A 94 -2.93 -3.87 -13.49
CA ALA A 94 -3.68 -4.88 -12.75
C ALA A 94 -4.73 -5.56 -13.63
N THR A 95 -5.47 -4.78 -14.43
CA THR A 95 -6.52 -5.30 -15.33
C THR A 95 -5.92 -6.19 -16.42
N SER A 96 -4.78 -5.79 -17.00
CA SER A 96 -4.08 -6.61 -17.99
C SER A 96 -3.55 -7.93 -17.39
N SER A 97 -3.07 -7.92 -16.14
CA SER A 97 -2.69 -9.15 -15.44
C SER A 97 -3.87 -10.11 -15.24
N GLN A 98 -5.06 -9.57 -14.98
CA GLN A 98 -6.27 -10.37 -14.83
C GLN A 98 -6.71 -11.03 -16.15
N LEU A 99 -6.51 -10.36 -17.29
CA LEU A 99 -6.74 -10.97 -18.60
C LEU A 99 -5.78 -12.13 -18.88
N VAL A 100 -4.51 -11.99 -18.50
CA VAL A 100 -3.53 -13.08 -18.68
C VAL A 100 -3.89 -14.28 -17.81
N THR A 101 -4.24 -14.07 -16.55
CA THR A 101 -4.59 -15.16 -15.63
C THR A 101 -5.86 -15.90 -16.05
N THR A 102 -6.87 -15.18 -16.57
CA THR A 102 -8.09 -15.80 -17.12
C THR A 102 -7.81 -16.62 -18.37
N ILE A 103 -6.99 -16.12 -19.30
CA ILE A 103 -6.57 -16.89 -20.49
C ILE A 103 -5.84 -18.17 -20.07
N ILE A 104 -4.86 -18.06 -19.16
CA ILE A 104 -4.11 -19.23 -18.66
C ILE A 104 -5.05 -20.22 -17.96
N GLY A 105 -6.00 -19.74 -17.15
CA GLY A 105 -7.00 -20.56 -16.49
C GLY A 105 -7.88 -21.34 -17.49
N HIS A 106 -8.36 -20.68 -18.54
CA HIS A 106 -9.13 -21.34 -19.61
C HIS A 106 -8.30 -22.37 -20.37
N VAL A 107 -7.03 -22.08 -20.65
CA VAL A 107 -6.13 -23.04 -21.31
C VAL A 107 -5.89 -24.26 -20.42
N MET A 108 -5.56 -24.06 -19.13
CA MET A 108 -5.29 -25.15 -18.20
C MET A 108 -6.53 -26.02 -17.94
N THR A 109 -7.71 -25.41 -17.79
CA THR A 109 -8.97 -26.16 -17.67
C THR A 109 -9.28 -26.97 -18.93
N THR A 110 -9.06 -26.41 -20.12
CA THR A 110 -9.26 -27.13 -21.38
C THR A 110 -8.30 -28.32 -21.50
N ILE A 111 -7.01 -28.11 -21.19
CA ILE A 111 -5.99 -29.16 -21.22
C ILE A 111 -6.31 -30.28 -20.22
N THR A 112 -6.75 -29.93 -19.01
CA THR A 112 -7.08 -30.92 -17.96
C THR A 112 -8.41 -31.64 -18.19
N ALA A 113 -9.35 -31.03 -18.91
CA ALA A 113 -10.62 -31.67 -19.29
C ALA A 113 -10.47 -32.65 -20.48
N LEU A 114 -9.38 -32.55 -21.25
CA LEU A 114 -9.16 -33.35 -22.46
C LEU A 114 -8.93 -34.86 -22.18
N PRO A 115 -8.11 -35.26 -21.18
CA PRO A 115 -7.89 -36.67 -20.84
C PRO A 115 -9.16 -37.46 -20.49
N PRO A 116 -10.05 -37.01 -19.57
CA PRO A 116 -11.25 -37.78 -19.24
C PRO A 116 -12.21 -37.92 -20.42
N VAL A 117 -12.28 -36.92 -21.31
CA VAL A 117 -13.08 -37.01 -22.54
C VAL A 117 -12.51 -38.07 -23.48
N LEU A 118 -11.20 -38.09 -23.71
CA LEU A 118 -10.55 -39.12 -24.54
C LEU A 118 -10.72 -40.52 -23.95
N ILE A 119 -10.58 -40.66 -22.63
CA ILE A 119 -10.77 -41.94 -21.93
C ILE A 119 -12.21 -42.43 -22.08
N SER A 120 -13.20 -41.57 -21.86
CA SER A 120 -14.61 -41.93 -21.99
C SER A 120 -14.96 -42.36 -23.42
N LEU A 121 -14.49 -41.64 -24.44
CA LEU A 121 -14.59 -42.03 -25.85
C LEU A 121 -13.95 -43.39 -26.13
N GLY A 122 -12.75 -43.63 -25.59
CA GLY A 122 -12.04 -44.91 -25.71
C GLY A 122 -12.81 -46.08 -25.11
N VAL A 123 -13.40 -45.90 -23.93
CA VAL A 123 -14.21 -46.92 -23.24
C VAL A 123 -15.48 -47.24 -24.04
N VAL A 124 -16.20 -46.23 -24.53
CA VAL A 124 -17.39 -46.42 -25.36
C VAL A 124 -17.05 -47.18 -26.64
N TYR A 125 -15.95 -46.81 -27.30
CA TYR A 125 -15.49 -47.48 -28.51
C TYR A 125 -15.13 -48.95 -28.25
N LEU A 126 -14.37 -49.25 -27.19
CA LEU A 126 -14.04 -50.62 -26.78
C LEU A 126 -15.28 -51.46 -26.47
N GLY A 127 -16.24 -50.89 -25.73
CA GLY A 127 -17.51 -51.55 -25.42
C GLY A 127 -18.29 -51.90 -26.69
N TRP A 128 -18.35 -50.99 -27.65
CA TRP A 128 -19.00 -51.23 -28.95
C TRP A 128 -18.31 -52.36 -29.74
N VAL A 129 -16.97 -52.36 -29.79
CA VAL A 129 -16.21 -53.42 -30.47
C VAL A 129 -16.46 -54.80 -29.84
N ILE A 130 -16.46 -54.88 -28.51
CA ILE A 130 -16.72 -56.13 -27.77
C ILE A 130 -18.16 -56.61 -28.01
N ALA A 131 -19.15 -55.72 -27.91
CA ALA A 131 -20.55 -56.03 -28.15
C ALA A 131 -20.76 -56.54 -29.58
N LYS A 132 -20.17 -55.86 -30.58
CA LYS A 132 -20.20 -56.28 -31.98
C LYS A 132 -19.58 -57.68 -32.14
N ARG A 133 -18.43 -57.95 -31.52
CA ARG A 133 -17.75 -59.26 -31.59
C ARG A 133 -18.58 -60.38 -30.96
N LEU A 134 -19.23 -60.12 -29.83
CA LEU A 134 -20.12 -61.08 -29.16
C LEU A 134 -21.39 -61.36 -29.96
N TRP A 135 -21.98 -60.33 -30.57
CA TRP A 135 -23.12 -60.49 -31.48
C TRP A 135 -22.77 -61.33 -32.71
N THR A 136 -21.61 -61.12 -33.33
CA THR A 136 -21.18 -61.93 -34.47
C THR A 136 -20.93 -63.39 -34.07
N ARG A 137 -20.32 -63.64 -32.89
CA ARG A 137 -20.12 -65.00 -32.36
C ARG A 137 -21.44 -65.73 -32.05
N ARG A 138 -22.44 -65.02 -31.53
CA ARG A 138 -23.78 -65.58 -31.30
C ARG A 138 -24.56 -65.86 -32.58
N ARG A 139 -24.15 -65.26 -33.71
CA ARG A 139 -24.77 -65.47 -35.03
C ARG A 139 -24.10 -66.56 -35.87
N SER A 140 -23.09 -67.29 -35.39
CA SER A 140 -22.68 -68.54 -36.04
C SER A 140 -23.77 -69.58 -35.76
N PRO A 141 -24.63 -69.92 -36.74
CA PRO A 141 -25.57 -71.01 -36.56
C PRO A 141 -24.74 -72.29 -36.55
N SER A 142 -25.01 -73.14 -35.58
CA SER A 142 -24.50 -74.51 -35.56
C SER A 142 -25.15 -75.29 -36.71
N TYR A 143 -24.76 -75.02 -37.96
CA TYR A 143 -24.93 -75.93 -39.07
C TYR A 143 -23.81 -76.97 -38.96
N ARG A 144 -23.96 -77.89 -38.02
CA ARG A 144 -23.29 -79.19 -38.12
C ARG A 144 -24.37 -80.22 -38.35
N HIS A 145 -24.65 -80.35 -39.65
CA HIS A 145 -25.33 -81.43 -40.33
C HIS A 145 -25.54 -82.67 -39.46
N GLU A 146 -26.80 -82.83 -39.07
CA GLU A 146 -27.44 -84.13 -38.92
C GLU A 146 -27.47 -84.79 -40.31
N ASP A 147 -26.37 -85.44 -40.70
CA ASP A 147 -26.41 -86.47 -41.74
C ASP A 147 -26.31 -87.82 -41.02
N GLN A 148 -27.37 -88.12 -40.27
CA GLN A 148 -27.87 -89.48 -40.13
C GLN A 148 -28.45 -89.89 -41.49
N TRP A 149 -28.29 -91.17 -41.83
CA TRP A 149 -28.89 -91.87 -42.99
C TRP A 149 -28.14 -91.79 -44.34
N GLN A 150 -27.14 -92.66 -44.54
CA GLN A 150 -27.21 -93.85 -45.42
C GLN A 150 -25.85 -94.55 -45.53
#